data_AF-A0A7C5HS50-F1
#
_entry.id   AF-A0A7C5HS50-F1
#
_cell.length_a   1.000
_cell.length_b   1.000
_cell.length_c   1.000
_cell.angle_alpha   90.00
_cell.angle_beta   90.00
_cell.angle_gamma   90.00
#
_symmetry.space_group_name_H-M   'P 1'
#
loop_
_entity.id
_entity.type
_entity.pdbx_description
1 polymer ?
#
loop_
_entity_poly.entity_id
_entity_poly.type
_entity_poly.pdbx_seq_one_letter_code
_entity_poly.pdbx_strand_id
1 'polypeptide(L)'
;MEEFIKYLKFRASSENSVNALQSGKSALLKKPGILEVSVVDQTMVVGYNTYAMSKEELTTFMNDMGLEPNPDKVKKGRIVNWLDNLAKTNKESFGTKKLDCCDMNHAHIAK
;
A
#
# COMPACT_ATOMS: atom_id res chain seq x y z
N MET A 1 -5.58 -7.12 16.47
CA MET A 1 -6.26 -7.92 15.43
C MET A 1 -5.85 -7.26 14.13
N GLU A 2 -4.99 -7.90 13.34
CA GLU A 2 -4.40 -7.27 12.16
C GLU A 2 -5.48 -6.98 11.12
N GLU A 3 -5.44 -5.79 10.52
CA GLU A 3 -6.37 -5.40 9.46
C GLU A 3 -5.99 -6.16 8.17
N PHE A 4 -6.63 -7.30 7.93
CA PHE A 4 -6.40 -8.15 6.75
C PHE A 4 -6.99 -7.60 5.45
N ILE A 5 -7.59 -6.41 5.51
CA ILE A 5 -8.24 -5.74 4.40
C ILE A 5 -7.22 -4.79 3.78
N LYS A 6 -6.90 -5.01 2.51
CA LYS A 6 -6.12 -4.06 1.72
C LYS A 6 -7.01 -3.36 0.73
N TYR A 7 -6.63 -2.12 0.41
CA TYR A 7 -7.34 -1.29 -0.54
C TYR A 7 -6.49 -1.08 -1.79
N LEU A 8 -7.07 -1.25 -2.96
CA LEU A 8 -6.47 -0.90 -4.24
C LEU A 8 -7.36 0.09 -4.98
N LYS A 9 -6.71 1.03 -5.66
CA LYS A 9 -7.37 2.06 -6.45
C LYS A 9 -7.17 1.74 -7.92
N PHE A 10 -8.25 1.90 -8.68
CA PHE A 10 -8.27 1.68 -10.11
C PHE A 10 -8.92 2.88 -10.78
N ARG A 11 -8.36 3.31 -11.90
CA ARG A 11 -8.91 4.38 -12.72
C ARG A 11 -9.27 3.81 -14.07
N ALA A 12 -10.35 4.31 -14.64
CA ALA A 12 -10.67 3.94 -15.98
C ALA A 12 -9.79 4.65 -17.02
N SER A 13 -9.48 3.93 -18.10
CA SER A 13 -8.61 4.41 -19.19
C SER A 13 -9.29 5.39 -20.16
N SER A 14 -10.63 5.48 -20.17
CA SER A 14 -11.38 6.36 -21.08
C SER A 14 -12.58 7.05 -20.40
N GLU A 15 -13.08 8.15 -20.98
CA GLU A 15 -14.21 8.94 -20.43
C GLU A 15 -15.56 8.19 -20.41
N ASN A 16 -15.75 7.16 -21.24
CA ASN A 16 -16.98 6.35 -21.29
C ASN A 16 -17.11 5.33 -20.15
N SER A 17 -16.26 5.43 -19.15
CA SER A 17 -16.05 4.41 -18.14
C SER A 17 -16.88 4.53 -16.87
N VAL A 18 -17.60 5.65 -16.66
CA VAL A 18 -18.42 5.81 -15.46
C VAL A 18 -19.49 4.70 -15.37
N ASN A 19 -20.09 4.33 -16.50
CA ASN A 19 -21.04 3.22 -16.57
C ASN A 19 -20.35 1.85 -16.38
N ALA A 20 -19.11 1.69 -16.85
CA ALA A 20 -18.31 0.49 -16.63
C ALA A 20 -17.91 0.34 -15.15
N LEU A 21 -17.60 1.45 -14.46
CA LEU A 21 -17.30 1.48 -13.03
C LEU A 21 -18.55 1.10 -12.21
N GLN A 22 -19.73 1.63 -12.55
CA GLN A 22 -20.97 1.28 -11.85
C GLN A 22 -21.38 -0.19 -12.09
N SER A 23 -21.24 -0.68 -13.32
CA SER A 23 -21.54 -2.08 -13.65
C SER A 23 -20.54 -3.05 -13.00
N GLY A 24 -19.25 -2.67 -13.00
CA GLY A 24 -18.16 -3.42 -12.37
C GLY A 24 -18.31 -3.54 -10.86
N LYS A 25 -18.88 -2.52 -10.18
CA LYS A 25 -19.17 -2.57 -8.74
C LYS A 25 -20.01 -3.78 -8.35
N SER A 26 -21.10 -4.03 -9.07
CA SER A 26 -22.00 -5.16 -8.78
C SER A 26 -21.35 -6.51 -9.08
N ALA A 27 -20.45 -6.60 -10.06
CA ALA A 27 -19.70 -7.81 -10.36
C ALA A 27 -18.63 -8.10 -9.30
N LEU A 28 -17.94 -7.06 -8.82
CA LEU A 28 -16.91 -7.16 -7.79
C LEU A 28 -17.47 -7.60 -6.43
N LEU A 29 -18.61 -7.05 -6.01
CA LEU A 29 -19.23 -7.43 -4.73
C LEU A 29 -19.70 -8.90 -4.69
N LYS A 30 -19.85 -9.55 -5.85
CA LYS A 30 -20.17 -10.98 -5.94
C LYS A 30 -18.93 -11.88 -5.86
N LYS A 31 -17.72 -11.31 -5.92
CA LYS A 31 -16.49 -12.08 -5.91
C LYS A 31 -16.08 -12.41 -4.47
N PRO A 32 -15.74 -13.68 -4.18
CA PRO A 32 -15.21 -14.06 -2.88
C PRO A 32 -13.91 -13.29 -2.61
N GLY A 33 -13.79 -12.74 -1.41
CA GLY A 33 -12.63 -11.96 -1.00
C GLY A 33 -12.73 -10.46 -1.23
N ILE A 34 -13.72 -9.97 -2.00
CA ILE A 34 -14.04 -8.53 -2.06
C ILE A 34 -14.99 -8.20 -0.92
N LEU A 35 -14.67 -7.15 -0.15
CA LEU A 35 -15.43 -6.72 1.01
C LEU A 35 -16.14 -5.40 0.76
N GLU A 36 -15.47 -4.48 0.09
CA GLU A 36 -15.99 -3.13 -0.14
C GLU A 36 -15.59 -2.64 -1.52
N VAL A 37 -16.52 -1.93 -2.17
CA VAL A 37 -16.27 -1.24 -3.44
C VAL A 37 -16.90 0.15 -3.38
N SER A 38 -16.06 1.19 -3.49
CA SER A 38 -16.50 2.58 -3.61
C SER A 38 -16.03 3.18 -4.93
N VAL A 39 -16.80 4.13 -5.46
CA VAL A 39 -16.48 4.83 -6.71
C VAL A 39 -16.58 6.32 -6.43
N VAL A 40 -15.48 7.05 -6.62
CA VAL A 40 -15.37 8.49 -6.40
C VAL A 40 -14.58 9.09 -7.56
N ASP A 41 -15.11 10.12 -8.23
CA ASP A 41 -14.41 10.88 -9.28
C ASP A 41 -13.66 10.00 -10.30
N GLN A 42 -14.37 9.02 -10.89
CA GLN A 42 -13.82 8.06 -11.87
C GLN A 42 -12.74 7.10 -11.34
N THR A 43 -12.56 7.04 -10.03
CA THR A 43 -11.68 6.12 -9.34
C THR A 43 -12.51 5.10 -8.57
N MET A 44 -12.25 3.82 -8.79
CA MET A 44 -12.80 2.74 -7.99
C MET A 44 -11.80 2.35 -6.91
N VAL A 45 -12.25 2.30 -5.67
CA VAL A 45 -11.49 1.78 -4.54
C VAL A 45 -12.09 0.45 -4.16
N VAL A 46 -11.27 -0.59 -4.15
CA VAL A 46 -11.66 -1.97 -3.85
C VAL A 46 -10.95 -2.42 -2.59
N GLY A 47 -11.72 -2.70 -1.54
CA GLY A 47 -11.26 -3.35 -0.31
C GLY A 47 -11.37 -4.86 -0.47
N TYR A 48 -10.25 -5.58 -0.29
CA TYR A 48 -10.19 -7.03 -0.45
C TYR A 48 -9.42 -7.70 0.69
N ASN A 49 -9.83 -8.93 1.02
CA ASN A 49 -9.16 -9.78 1.98
C ASN A 49 -7.97 -10.49 1.32
N THR A 50 -6.76 -10.24 1.82
CA THR A 50 -5.53 -10.79 1.24
C THR A 50 -5.38 -12.30 1.37
N TYR A 51 -6.14 -12.95 2.24
CA TYR A 51 -6.16 -14.42 2.34
C TYR A 51 -7.09 -15.08 1.34
N ALA A 52 -8.08 -14.35 0.83
CA ALA A 52 -9.06 -14.87 -0.11
C ALA A 52 -8.71 -14.51 -1.56
N MET A 53 -7.99 -13.41 -1.78
CA MET A 53 -7.64 -12.93 -3.11
C MET A 53 -6.27 -12.25 -3.09
N SER A 54 -5.44 -12.55 -4.10
CA SER A 54 -4.14 -11.89 -4.28
C SER A 54 -4.28 -10.54 -4.98
N LYS A 55 -3.27 -9.67 -4.82
CA LYS A 55 -3.25 -8.36 -5.50
C LYS A 55 -3.22 -8.54 -7.02
N GLU A 56 -2.47 -9.51 -7.49
CA GLU A 56 -2.23 -9.82 -8.89
C GLU A 56 -3.53 -10.27 -9.55
N GLU A 57 -4.27 -11.14 -8.87
CA GLU A 57 -5.56 -11.65 -9.33
C GLU A 57 -6.62 -10.55 -9.41
N LEU A 58 -6.70 -9.68 -8.40
CA LEU A 58 -7.55 -8.49 -8.46
C LEU A 58 -7.13 -7.55 -9.58
N THR A 59 -5.83 -7.34 -9.79
CA THR A 59 -5.32 -6.46 -10.85
C THR A 59 -5.68 -6.99 -12.25
N THR A 60 -5.51 -8.29 -12.49
CA THR A 60 -5.90 -8.93 -13.76
C THR A 60 -7.39 -8.76 -14.02
N PHE A 61 -8.23 -9.01 -13.01
CA PHE A 61 -9.67 -8.84 -13.15
C PHE A 61 -10.06 -7.40 -13.48
N MET A 62 -9.41 -6.42 -12.84
CA MET A 62 -9.69 -5.01 -13.11
C MET A 62 -9.22 -4.59 -14.51
N ASN A 63 -8.07 -5.11 -14.97
CA ASN A 63 -7.58 -4.89 -16.33
C ASN A 63 -8.54 -5.46 -17.38
N ASP A 64 -9.13 -6.64 -17.14
CA ASP A 64 -10.13 -7.25 -18.04
C ASP A 64 -11.40 -6.37 -18.16
N MET A 65 -11.71 -5.57 -17.13
CA MET A 65 -12.79 -4.58 -17.16
C MET A 65 -12.36 -3.23 -17.77
N GLY A 66 -11.13 -3.12 -18.29
CA GLY A 66 -10.58 -1.89 -18.85
C GLY A 66 -10.19 -0.85 -17.79
N LEU A 67 -9.99 -1.27 -16.55
CA LEU A 67 -9.55 -0.43 -15.45
C LEU A 67 -8.08 -0.64 -15.18
N GLU A 68 -7.33 0.45 -15.12
CA GLU A 68 -5.90 0.40 -14.85
C GLU A 68 -5.66 0.65 -13.35
N PRO A 69 -4.65 0.02 -12.74
CA PRO A 69 -4.22 0.37 -11.40
C PRO A 69 -3.90 1.87 -11.36
N ASN A 70 -4.53 2.58 -10.44
CA ASN A 70 -4.16 3.93 -10.11
C ASN A 70 -3.16 3.82 -8.96
N PRO A 71 -1.84 3.74 -9.22
CA PRO A 71 -0.90 3.76 -8.12
C PRO A 71 -1.18 5.05 -7.36
N ASP A 72 -1.43 4.92 -6.05
CA ASP A 72 -1.34 6.07 -5.17
C ASP A 72 0.03 6.67 -5.43
N LYS A 73 0.07 7.73 -6.25
CA LYS A 73 1.20 8.64 -6.30
C LYS A 73 1.12 9.33 -4.95
N VAL A 74 1.52 8.61 -3.89
CA VAL A 74 1.98 9.23 -2.67
C VAL A 74 3.08 10.15 -3.17
N LYS A 75 2.73 11.42 -3.38
CA LYS A 75 3.72 12.46 -3.58
C LYS A 75 4.51 12.39 -2.30
N LYS A 76 5.62 11.63 -2.28
CA LYS A 76 6.56 11.61 -1.19
C LYS A 76 6.92 13.07 -1.01
N GLY A 77 6.32 13.70 0.00
CA GLY A 77 6.56 15.10 0.28
C GLY A 77 8.05 15.27 0.51
N ARG A 78 8.56 16.49 0.31
CA ARG A 78 9.98 16.80 0.55
C ARG A 78 10.48 16.29 1.90
N ILE A 79 9.58 16.20 2.90
CA ILE A 79 9.81 15.67 4.24
C ILE A 79 10.07 14.15 4.25
N VAL A 80 9.33 13.35 3.48
CA VAL A 80 9.55 11.89 3.40
C VAL A 80 10.87 11.60 2.69
N ASN A 81 11.19 12.33 1.63
CA ASN A 81 12.50 12.22 0.98
C ASN A 81 13.64 12.69 1.91
N TRP A 82 13.39 13.71 2.73
CA TRP A 82 14.36 14.15 3.73
C TRP A 82 14.58 13.11 4.84
N LEU A 83 13.51 12.45 5.32
CA LEU A 83 13.61 11.33 6.27
C LEU A 83 14.32 10.11 5.67
N ASP A 84 14.01 9.75 4.41
CA ASP A 84 14.71 8.68 3.69
C ASP A 84 16.21 9.02 3.53
N ASN A 85 16.54 10.29 3.27
CA ASN A 85 17.93 10.75 3.19
C ASN A 85 18.62 10.72 4.55
N LEU A 86 17.95 11.17 5.62
CA LEU A 86 18.46 11.09 7.00
C LEU A 86 18.74 9.64 7.42
N ALA A 87 17.83 8.72 7.12
CA ALA A 87 17.99 7.31 7.42
C ALA A 87 19.18 6.70 6.64
N LYS A 88 19.37 7.08 5.38
CA LYS A 88 20.53 6.67 4.57
C LYS A 88 21.84 7.24 5.12
N THR A 89 21.89 8.55 5.43
CA THR A 89 23.07 9.19 6.00
C THR A 89 23.43 8.64 7.38
N ASN A 90 22.45 8.30 8.21
CA ASN A 90 22.70 7.61 9.48
C ASN A 90 23.27 6.21 9.26
N LYS A 91 22.76 5.47 8.28
CA LYS A 91 23.26 4.12 7.96
C LYS A 91 24.70 4.14 7.43
N GLU A 92 25.06 5.16 6.66
CA GLU A 92 26.43 5.37 6.14
C GLU A 92 27.38 5.87 7.22
N SER A 93 26.93 6.75 8.12
CA SER A 93 27.78 7.35 9.16
C SER A 93 28.00 6.44 10.36
N PHE A 94 27.04 5.57 10.70
CA PHE A 94 27.13 4.70 11.89
C PHE A 94 27.58 3.26 11.58
N GLY A 95 27.71 2.89 10.30
CA GLY A 95 28.03 1.51 9.90
C GLY A 95 27.00 0.50 10.43
N THR A 96 27.15 -0.78 10.11
CA THR A 96 26.27 -1.86 10.60
C THR A 96 26.49 -2.20 12.08
N LYS A 97 26.81 -1.21 12.93
CA LYS A 97 26.79 -1.42 14.36
C LYS A 97 25.34 -1.45 14.80
N LYS A 98 24.83 -2.67 15.02
CA LYS A 98 23.73 -2.87 15.98
C LYS A 98 24.12 -2.07 17.22
N LEU A 99 23.17 -1.29 17.75
CA LEU A 99 23.28 -0.79 19.12
C LEU A 99 23.39 -2.05 20.00
N ASP A 100 24.62 -2.47 20.31
CA ASP A 100 24.89 -3.45 21.34
C ASP A 100 24.50 -2.75 22.64
N CYS A 101 23.26 -2.98 23.08
CA CYS A 101 22.69 -2.50 24.34
C CYS A 101 23.40 -3.09 25.59
N CYS A 102 24.65 -3.52 25.48
CA CYS A 102 25.39 -4.23 26.51
C CYS A 102 26.66 -3.52 27.02
N ASP A 103 27.06 -2.38 26.45
CA ASP A 103 28.29 -1.67 26.88
C ASP A 103 28.09 -0.55 27.93
N MET A 104 26.90 -0.43 28.52
CA MET A 104 26.64 0.58 29.58
C MET A 104 26.64 0.03 31.02
N ASN A 105 27.33 -1.09 31.31
CA ASN A 105 27.33 -1.61 32.69
C ASN A 105 28.68 -2.04 33.29
N HIS A 106 29.82 -1.63 32.74
CA HIS A 106 31.15 -1.95 33.33
C HIS A 106 32.04 -0.72 33.57
N ALA A 107 31.48 0.41 34.01
CA ALA A 107 32.26 1.59 34.42
C ALA A 107 32.09 2.01 35.90
N HIS A 108 31.54 1.15 36.77
CA HIS A 108 31.49 1.45 38.22
C HIS A 108 31.64 0.20 39.11
N ILE A 109 32.76 -0.53 38.98
CA ILE A 109 33.33 -1.30 40.10
C ILE A 109 34.86 -1.27 39.97
N ALA A 110 35.54 -0.44 40.78
CA ALA A 110 36.69 -0.83 41.60
C ALA A 110 37.53 0.39 42.05
N LYS A 111 37.64 0.50 43.38
CA LYS A 111 38.60 1.26 44.22
C LYS A 111 38.38 2.75 44.40
#